data_AF-A0A6D2XUE2-F1
#
_entry.id   AF-A0A6D2XUE2-F1
#
_cell.length_a   1.000
_cell.length_b   1.000
_cell.length_c   1.000
_cell.angle_alpha   90.00
_cell.angle_beta   90.00
_cell.angle_gamma   90.00
#
_symmetry.space_group_name_H-M   'P 1'
#
loop_
_entity.id
_entity.type
_entity.pdbx_description
1 polymer ?
#
loop_
_entity_poly.entity_id
_entity_poly.type
_entity_poly.pdbx_seq_one_letter_code
_entity_poly.pdbx_strand_id
1 'polypeptide(L)'
;MSQTKMLKVRVTLFCILAGIVLAMTAVVTDHWAVLSPHMEHHNTTCEAAHFGLWRICTKRIPMDDSKTCGPITLPGEKNCSYFRHFNPGESSEIFEFTTQKEYSISAAAIAIFSLGFIILGSLCVLLSLGKKRDYLLRPASMFYAFAGLCILVSVEVMRQSVKRMIDSEDTVWIEYYYSWSFACACAAFVLLFLGGLALLLFSLPRMPRNPWESCMDAEPEH
;
A
#
# COMPACT_ATOMS: atom_id res chain seq x y z
N MET A 1 6.85 -2.55 33.74
CA MET A 1 6.20 -3.45 32.74
C MET A 1 6.60 -4.92 32.99
N SER A 2 5.64 -5.87 33.04
CA SER A 2 5.97 -7.29 33.27
C SER A 2 6.69 -7.94 32.09
N GLN A 3 7.58 -8.92 32.33
CA GLN A 3 8.37 -9.57 31.25
C GLN A 3 7.50 -10.13 30.11
N THR A 4 6.36 -10.73 30.43
CA THR A 4 5.43 -11.27 29.41
C THR A 4 4.79 -10.17 28.56
N LYS A 5 4.48 -9.01 29.15
CA LYS A 5 3.98 -7.85 28.38
C LYS A 5 5.08 -7.33 27.46
N MET A 6 6.33 -7.26 27.93
CA MET A 6 7.46 -6.76 27.15
C MET A 6 7.74 -7.65 25.94
N LEU A 7 7.64 -8.98 26.08
CA LEU A 7 7.76 -9.91 24.97
C LEU A 7 6.65 -9.69 23.93
N LYS A 8 5.39 -9.59 24.37
CA LYS A 8 4.25 -9.34 23.46
C LYS A 8 4.43 -8.07 22.66
N VAL A 9 4.82 -6.97 23.32
CA VAL A 9 5.06 -5.68 22.64
C VAL A 9 6.20 -5.80 21.63
N ARG A 10 7.32 -6.46 21.97
CA ARG A 10 8.42 -6.65 21.02
C ARG A 10 8.03 -7.47 19.79
N VAL A 11 7.28 -8.55 19.99
CA VAL A 11 6.76 -9.37 18.87
C VAL A 11 5.83 -8.53 17.99
N THR A 12 4.92 -7.76 18.59
CA THR A 12 4.03 -6.86 17.83
C THR A 12 4.82 -5.80 17.05
N LEU A 13 5.84 -5.19 17.64
CA LEU A 13 6.71 -4.23 16.95
C LEU A 13 7.46 -4.87 15.76
N PHE A 14 7.89 -6.13 15.90
CA PHE A 14 8.50 -6.86 14.79
C PHE A 14 7.51 -7.13 13.65
N CYS A 15 6.26 -7.50 13.97
CA CYS A 15 5.20 -7.64 12.97
C CYS A 15 4.90 -6.31 12.26
N ILE A 16 4.87 -5.19 13.00
CA ILE A 16 4.69 -3.85 12.43
C ILE A 16 5.86 -3.50 11.52
N LEU A 17 7.10 -3.81 11.89
CA LEU A 17 8.28 -3.59 11.05
C LEU A 17 8.14 -4.32 9.69
N ALA A 18 7.71 -5.58 9.71
CA ALA A 18 7.43 -6.34 8.48
C ALA A 18 6.33 -5.65 7.65
N GLY A 19 5.27 -5.18 8.28
CA GLY A 19 4.20 -4.41 7.63
C GLY A 19 4.70 -3.10 7.00
N ILE A 20 5.63 -2.39 7.65
CA ILE A 20 6.25 -1.16 7.10
C ILE A 20 7.06 -1.47 5.85
N VAL A 21 7.88 -2.53 5.88
CA VAL A 21 8.66 -2.95 4.71
C VAL A 21 7.74 -3.31 3.55
N LEU A 22 6.68 -4.09 3.81
CA LEU A 22 5.69 -4.46 2.79
C LEU A 22 4.93 -3.23 2.24
N ALA A 23 4.60 -2.25 3.08
CA ALA A 23 3.99 -1.00 2.64
C ALA A 23 4.93 -0.22 1.72
N MET A 24 6.21 -0.09 2.10
CA MET A 24 7.22 0.59 1.29
C MET A 24 7.43 -0.11 -0.06
N THR A 25 7.53 -1.45 -0.07
CA THR A 25 7.66 -2.19 -1.32
C THR A 25 6.43 -2.00 -2.20
N ALA A 26 5.22 -2.01 -1.64
CA ALA A 26 4.01 -1.80 -2.43
C ALA A 26 3.98 -0.39 -3.06
N VAL A 27 4.31 0.66 -2.30
CA VAL A 27 4.28 2.05 -2.80
C VAL A 27 5.33 2.33 -3.87
N VAL A 28 6.51 1.71 -3.79
CA VAL A 28 7.62 1.94 -4.74
C VAL A 28 7.47 1.11 -6.03
N THR A 29 6.70 0.03 -5.98
CA THR A 29 6.60 -0.93 -7.09
C THR A 29 5.40 -0.67 -7.97
N ASP A 30 5.53 -1.02 -9.25
CA ASP A 30 4.54 -0.69 -10.29
C ASP A 30 3.74 -1.92 -10.74
N HIS A 31 3.69 -2.93 -9.89
CA HIS A 31 3.07 -4.21 -10.16
C HIS A 31 1.79 -4.36 -9.33
N TRP A 32 0.92 -3.35 -9.38
CA TRP A 32 -0.39 -3.42 -8.71
C TRP A 32 -1.42 -4.13 -9.57
N ALA A 33 -1.50 -3.74 -10.84
CA ALA A 33 -2.36 -4.38 -11.82
C ALA A 33 -1.62 -4.55 -13.16
N VAL A 34 -1.95 -5.62 -13.86
CA VAL A 34 -1.54 -5.87 -15.24
C VAL A 34 -2.79 -5.83 -16.10
N LEU A 35 -2.79 -4.99 -17.13
CA LEU A 35 -3.84 -4.95 -18.14
C LEU A 35 -3.31 -5.55 -19.44
N SER A 36 -4.13 -6.42 -20.04
CA SER A 36 -3.89 -7.02 -21.35
C SER A 36 -5.01 -6.60 -22.33
N PRO A 37 -4.68 -6.07 -23.52
CA PRO A 37 -5.66 -5.64 -24.51
C PRO A 37 -6.13 -6.84 -25.33
N HIS A 38 -7.29 -6.71 -25.96
CA HIS A 38 -7.75 -7.64 -26.98
C HIS A 38 -6.75 -7.62 -28.15
N MET A 39 -6.36 -8.81 -28.61
CA MET A 39 -5.62 -8.96 -29.86
C MET A 39 -6.56 -8.67 -31.03
N GLU A 40 -6.48 -7.49 -31.63
CA GLU A 40 -7.10 -7.27 -32.93
C GLU A 40 -6.24 -7.97 -33.99
N HIS A 41 -6.87 -8.77 -34.85
CA HIS A 41 -6.31 -9.87 -35.65
C HIS A 41 -5.14 -9.57 -36.63
N HIS A 42 -4.50 -8.39 -36.55
CA HIS A 42 -3.48 -7.95 -37.50
C HIS A 42 -2.19 -7.35 -36.91
N ASN A 43 -2.03 -7.23 -35.59
CA ASN A 43 -0.79 -6.72 -35.00
C ASN A 43 0.13 -7.85 -34.48
N THR A 44 1.41 -7.81 -34.88
CA THR A 44 2.45 -8.81 -34.55
C THR A 44 3.00 -8.67 -33.12
N THR A 45 2.50 -7.72 -32.33
CA THR A 45 3.02 -7.36 -31.01
C THR A 45 1.89 -7.23 -29.98
N CYS A 46 2.04 -7.87 -28.83
CA CYS A 46 1.21 -7.65 -27.65
C CYS A 46 1.71 -6.45 -26.84
N GLU A 47 0.82 -5.61 -26.33
CA GLU A 47 1.15 -4.56 -25.37
C GLU A 47 0.57 -4.90 -24.00
N ALA A 48 1.40 -5.15 -22.99
CA ALA A 48 0.93 -5.33 -21.61
C ALA A 48 1.24 -4.07 -20.79
N ALA A 49 0.26 -3.53 -20.07
CA ALA A 49 0.44 -2.34 -19.23
C ALA A 49 0.52 -2.73 -17.75
N HIS A 50 1.60 -2.33 -17.09
CA HIS A 50 1.78 -2.43 -15.64
C HIS A 50 1.44 -1.11 -14.97
N PHE A 51 0.45 -1.15 -14.08
CA PHE A 51 0.02 0.01 -13.31
C PHE A 51 0.73 0.04 -11.95
N GLY A 52 1.44 1.14 -11.71
CA GLY A 52 1.91 1.56 -10.41
C GLY A 52 1.21 2.81 -9.90
N LEU A 53 1.58 3.23 -8.70
CA LEU A 53 1.09 4.48 -8.10
C LEU A 53 1.70 5.72 -8.78
N TRP A 54 2.96 5.64 -9.22
CA TRP A 54 3.74 6.79 -9.69
C TRP A 54 3.99 6.79 -11.20
N ARG A 55 4.05 5.61 -11.79
CA ARG A 55 4.40 5.39 -13.19
C ARG A 55 3.56 4.26 -13.77
N ILE A 56 3.34 4.35 -15.07
CA ILE A 56 2.78 3.29 -15.88
C ILE A 56 3.89 2.78 -16.79
N CYS A 57 4.06 1.47 -16.84
CA CYS A 57 5.06 0.85 -17.70
C CYS A 57 4.36 -0.06 -18.71
N THR A 58 4.44 0.30 -19.98
CA THR A 58 3.98 -0.56 -21.07
C THR A 58 5.14 -1.43 -21.54
N LYS A 59 4.83 -2.69 -21.79
CA LYS A 59 5.79 -3.68 -22.27
C LYS A 59 5.28 -4.26 -23.58
N ARG A 60 6.07 -4.14 -24.63
CA ARG A 60 5.79 -4.76 -25.93
C ARG A 60 6.40 -6.15 -25.97
N ILE A 61 5.57 -7.16 -26.20
CA ILE A 61 5.97 -8.56 -26.26
C ILE A 61 5.70 -9.04 -27.70
N PRO A 62 6.70 -9.59 -28.41
CA PRO A 62 6.46 -10.18 -29.72
C PRO A 62 5.54 -11.40 -29.59
N MET A 63 4.67 -11.60 -30.58
CA MET A 63 3.82 -12.81 -30.67
C MET A 63 4.67 -14.07 -30.74
N ASP A 64 4.26 -15.11 -30.01
CA ASP A 64 4.78 -16.47 -30.21
C ASP A 64 4.07 -17.12 -31.41
N ASP A 65 4.67 -18.13 -32.04
CA ASP A 65 4.17 -18.78 -33.28
C ASP A 65 2.74 -19.33 -33.14
N SER A 66 2.25 -19.50 -31.90
CA SER A 66 0.89 -19.93 -31.56
C SER A 66 -0.17 -18.83 -31.52
N LYS A 67 0.13 -17.59 -31.95
CA LYS A 67 -0.79 -16.43 -31.90
C LYS A 67 -1.27 -16.07 -30.48
N THR A 68 -0.58 -16.53 -29.45
CA THR A 68 -0.81 -16.17 -28.05
C THR A 68 0.36 -15.33 -27.56
N CYS A 69 0.11 -14.34 -26.70
CA CYS A 69 1.20 -13.57 -26.10
C CYS A 69 2.09 -14.55 -25.33
N GLY A 70 3.39 -14.55 -25.64
CA GLY A 70 4.37 -15.29 -24.85
C GLY A 70 4.36 -14.83 -23.39
N PRO A 71 4.92 -15.62 -22.45
CA PRO A 71 4.87 -15.29 -21.04
C PRO A 71 5.43 -13.88 -20.77
N ILE A 72 4.75 -13.13 -19.88
CA ILE A 72 5.05 -11.73 -19.53
C ILE A 72 6.50 -11.55 -19.02
N THR A 73 7.20 -12.64 -18.71
CA THR A 73 8.61 -12.71 -18.32
C THR A 73 9.60 -12.54 -19.49
N LEU A 74 9.20 -12.62 -20.76
CA LEU A 74 10.12 -12.43 -21.90
C LEU A 74 10.69 -11.00 -21.93
N PRO A 75 11.99 -10.79 -22.23
CA PRO A 75 12.54 -9.45 -22.40
C PRO A 75 11.91 -8.77 -23.62
N GLY A 76 11.30 -7.62 -23.41
CA GLY A 76 10.65 -6.81 -24.45
C GLY A 76 10.90 -5.33 -24.17
N GLU A 77 10.66 -4.48 -25.16
CA GLU A 77 10.82 -3.04 -25.01
C GLU A 77 9.91 -2.53 -23.89
N LYS A 78 10.53 -1.93 -22.87
CA LYS A 78 9.85 -1.40 -21.68
C LYS A 78 9.83 0.11 -21.77
N ASN A 79 8.66 0.68 -22.06
CA ASN A 79 8.46 2.12 -22.04
C ASN A 79 7.74 2.49 -20.74
N CYS A 80 8.43 3.21 -19.87
CA CYS A 80 7.86 3.67 -18.60
C CYS A 80 7.68 5.18 -18.65
N SER A 81 6.44 5.64 -18.50
CA SER A 81 6.12 7.05 -18.35
C SER A 81 5.66 7.32 -16.91
N TYR A 82 6.20 8.38 -16.31
CA TYR A 82 5.68 8.89 -15.06
C TYR A 82 4.40 9.67 -15.32
N PHE A 83 3.42 9.57 -14.42
CA PHE A 83 2.28 10.48 -14.48
C PHE A 83 2.82 11.92 -14.34
N ARG A 84 2.72 12.75 -15.39
CA ARG A 84 3.09 14.17 -15.33
C ARG A 84 2.01 14.91 -14.53
N HIS A 85 2.25 15.00 -13.22
CA HIS A 85 1.37 15.66 -12.27
C HIS A 85 1.33 17.19 -12.45
N PHE A 86 2.41 17.81 -12.96
CA PHE A 86 2.61 19.28 -12.91
C PHE A 86 2.92 19.98 -14.25
N ASN A 87 2.97 19.28 -15.39
CA ASN A 87 3.23 19.92 -16.69
C ASN A 87 2.24 19.40 -17.76
N PRO A 88 1.09 20.07 -17.97
CA PRO A 88 0.06 19.64 -18.92
C PRO A 88 0.35 19.99 -20.39
N GLY A 89 1.54 20.49 -20.73
CA GLY A 89 1.82 21.14 -22.02
C GLY A 89 2.39 20.29 -23.17
N GLU A 90 2.55 18.97 -23.01
CA GLU A 90 3.12 18.12 -24.07
C GLU A 90 2.27 16.86 -24.24
N SER A 91 1.51 16.83 -25.32
CA SER A 91 0.58 15.78 -25.71
C SER A 91 1.32 14.46 -25.93
N SER A 92 1.12 13.51 -25.03
CA SER A 92 1.22 12.09 -25.39
C SER A 92 -0.20 11.62 -25.66
N GLU A 93 -0.51 11.36 -26.93
CA GLU A 93 -1.82 10.98 -27.48
C GLU A 93 -2.29 9.58 -27.05
N ILE A 94 -1.87 9.08 -25.88
CA ILE A 94 -2.27 7.77 -25.37
C ILE A 94 -2.56 7.90 -23.87
N PHE A 95 -3.54 8.74 -23.52
CA PHE A 95 -4.35 8.64 -22.29
C PHE A 95 -5.40 9.76 -22.29
N GLU A 96 -6.38 9.61 -23.17
CA GLU A 96 -7.50 10.55 -23.33
C GLU A 96 -8.60 10.32 -22.29
N PHE A 97 -8.27 10.26 -20.99
CA PHE A 97 -9.30 10.37 -19.95
C PHE A 97 -8.79 11.16 -18.75
N THR A 98 -9.22 12.42 -18.67
CA THR A 98 -9.01 13.35 -17.56
C THR A 98 -9.43 12.76 -16.20
N THR A 99 -10.41 11.85 -16.18
CA THR A 99 -10.91 11.18 -14.96
C THR A 99 -9.93 10.14 -14.38
N GLN A 100 -9.08 9.53 -15.21
CA GLN A 100 -8.13 8.49 -14.78
C GLN A 100 -6.93 9.05 -14.01
N LYS A 101 -6.52 10.26 -14.38
CA LYS A 101 -5.46 11.01 -13.71
C LYS A 101 -5.87 11.38 -12.29
N GLU A 102 -7.12 11.74 -12.04
CA GLU A 102 -7.58 12.20 -10.72
C GLU A 102 -7.60 11.09 -9.66
N TYR A 103 -8.04 9.88 -10.00
CA TYR A 103 -8.06 8.75 -9.06
C TYR A 103 -6.65 8.24 -8.74
N SER A 104 -5.77 8.15 -9.73
CA SER A 104 -4.36 7.75 -9.50
C SER A 104 -3.61 8.79 -8.66
N ILE A 105 -3.83 10.09 -8.91
CA ILE A 105 -3.33 11.19 -8.05
C ILE A 105 -3.84 11.04 -6.61
N SER A 106 -5.13 10.75 -6.45
CA SER A 106 -5.73 10.59 -5.13
C SER A 106 -5.12 9.40 -4.37
N ALA A 107 -4.92 8.26 -5.04
CA ALA A 107 -4.27 7.09 -4.44
C ALA A 107 -2.82 7.38 -4.01
N ALA A 108 -2.06 8.11 -4.82
CA ALA A 108 -0.70 8.52 -4.50
C ALA A 108 -0.65 9.50 -3.33
N ALA A 109 -1.53 10.50 -3.29
CA ALA A 109 -1.62 11.45 -2.17
C ALA A 109 -1.93 10.74 -0.84
N ILE A 110 -2.87 9.79 -0.84
CA ILE A 110 -3.22 9.01 0.35
C ILE A 110 -2.06 8.11 0.80
N ALA A 111 -1.31 7.54 -0.15
CA ALA A 111 -0.11 6.78 0.18
C ALA A 111 0.98 7.66 0.83
N ILE A 112 1.14 8.92 0.41
CA ILE A 112 2.06 9.87 1.08
C ILE A 112 1.63 10.11 2.53
N PHE A 113 0.32 10.32 2.78
CA PHE A 113 -0.18 10.46 4.16
C PHE A 113 0.08 9.20 5.00
N SER A 114 -0.09 8.01 4.42
CA SER A 114 0.25 6.75 5.09
C SER A 114 1.73 6.68 5.48
N LEU A 115 2.63 7.02 4.56
CA LEU A 115 4.07 7.08 4.84
C LEU A 115 4.39 8.10 5.93
N GLY A 116 3.74 9.27 5.92
CA GLY A 116 3.87 10.27 6.97
C GLY A 116 3.49 9.73 8.35
N PHE A 117 2.37 9.00 8.46
CA PHE A 117 1.97 8.36 9.70
C PHE A 117 2.92 7.24 10.13
N ILE A 118 3.46 6.45 9.20
CA ILE A 118 4.50 5.44 9.51
C ILE A 118 5.74 6.11 10.10
N ILE A 119 6.20 7.22 9.52
CA ILE A 119 7.35 7.99 10.00
C ILE A 119 7.08 8.52 11.40
N LEU A 120 5.96 9.21 11.62
CA LEU A 120 5.58 9.74 12.93
C LEU A 120 5.45 8.62 13.99
N GLY A 121 4.79 7.51 13.65
CA GLY A 121 4.69 6.34 14.52
C GLY A 121 6.05 5.75 14.88
N SER A 122 6.95 5.61 13.90
CA SER A 122 8.30 5.10 14.12
C SER A 122 9.14 6.00 15.03
N LEU A 123 9.03 7.32 14.87
CA LEU A 123 9.67 8.29 15.76
C LEU A 123 9.16 8.15 17.20
N CYS A 124 7.85 8.00 17.40
CA CYS A 124 7.28 7.77 18.72
C CYS A 124 7.79 6.47 19.37
N VAL A 125 7.90 5.37 18.61
CA VAL A 125 8.47 4.10 19.11
C VAL A 125 9.95 4.26 19.47
N LEU A 126 10.76 4.88 18.61
CA LEU A 126 12.20 5.09 18.86
C LEU A 126 12.43 5.92 20.12
N LEU A 127 11.68 7.01 20.29
CA LEU A 127 11.74 7.86 21.49
C LEU A 127 11.27 7.13 22.75
N SER A 128 10.28 6.24 22.62
CA SER A 128 9.81 5.39 23.72
C SER A 128 10.91 4.46 24.22
N LEU A 129 11.61 3.78 23.31
CA LEU A 129 12.69 2.85 23.64
C LEU A 129 13.92 3.56 24.22
N GLY A 130 14.26 4.74 23.70
CA GLY A 130 15.44 5.50 24.15
C GLY A 130 15.32 6.07 25.56
N LYS A 131 14.14 6.54 25.95
CA LYS A 131 13.90 7.17 27.27
C LYS A 131 13.04 6.34 28.23
N LYS A 132 12.78 5.06 27.91
CA LYS A 132 11.84 4.16 28.64
C LYS A 132 10.47 4.81 28.90
N ARG A 133 9.97 5.55 27.90
CA ARG A 133 8.70 6.29 27.98
C ARG A 133 7.59 5.44 27.38
N ASP A 134 7.06 4.50 28.17
CA ASP A 134 6.05 3.54 27.70
C ASP A 134 4.74 4.20 27.25
N TYR A 135 4.43 5.39 27.76
CA TYR A 135 3.23 6.14 27.37
C TYR A 135 3.26 6.62 25.91
N LEU A 136 4.43 6.75 25.28
CA LEU A 136 4.58 7.14 23.87
C LEU A 136 4.18 6.01 22.90
N LEU A 137 4.06 4.78 23.37
CA LEU A 137 3.58 3.65 22.54
C LEU A 137 2.10 3.80 22.16
N ARG A 138 1.30 4.50 22.98
CA ARG A 138 -0.13 4.75 22.71
C ARG A 138 -0.34 5.59 21.45
N PRO A 139 0.21 6.82 21.32
CA PRO A 139 0.08 7.59 20.09
C PRO A 139 0.76 6.90 18.89
N ALA A 140 1.89 6.21 19.11
CA ALA A 140 2.54 5.44 18.04
C ALA A 140 1.60 4.38 17.44
N SER A 141 0.89 3.64 18.30
CA SER A 141 -0.06 2.60 17.88
C SER A 141 -1.22 3.16 17.06
N MET A 142 -1.70 4.37 17.40
CA MET A 142 -2.75 5.06 16.65
C MET A 142 -2.26 5.45 15.25
N PHE A 143 -1.05 6.00 15.14
CA PHE A 143 -0.47 6.34 13.84
C PHE A 143 -0.32 5.12 12.93
N TYR A 144 0.09 3.96 13.46
CA TYR A 144 0.15 2.73 12.66
C TYR A 144 -1.23 2.23 12.20
N ALA A 145 -2.26 2.34 13.04
CA ALA A 145 -3.62 1.99 12.65
C ALA A 145 -4.15 2.92 11.54
N PHE A 146 -3.93 4.24 11.66
CA PHE A 146 -4.28 5.20 10.61
C PHE A 146 -3.49 4.98 9.33
N ALA A 147 -2.18 4.69 9.42
CA ALA A 147 -1.37 4.35 8.26
C ALA A 147 -1.94 3.14 7.51
N GLY A 148 -2.36 2.09 8.24
CA GLY A 148 -3.03 0.92 7.67
C GLY A 148 -4.32 1.30 6.95
N LEU A 149 -5.20 2.08 7.59
CA LEU A 149 -6.45 2.54 6.96
C LEU A 149 -6.19 3.37 5.69
N CYS A 150 -5.18 4.24 5.68
CA CYS A 150 -4.80 4.98 4.48
C CYS A 150 -4.36 4.04 3.34
N ILE A 151 -3.61 2.97 3.63
CA ILE A 151 -3.25 1.96 2.62
C ILE A 151 -4.51 1.28 2.07
N LEU A 152 -5.48 0.92 2.93
CA LEU A 152 -6.75 0.34 2.50
C LEU A 152 -7.50 1.28 1.55
N VAL A 153 -7.60 2.57 1.88
CA VAL A 153 -8.24 3.56 1.00
C VAL A 153 -7.48 3.68 -0.32
N SER A 154 -6.14 3.71 -0.30
CA SER A 154 -5.33 3.73 -1.52
C SER A 154 -5.59 2.49 -2.40
N VAL A 155 -5.70 1.31 -1.80
CA VAL A 155 -6.05 0.05 -2.49
C VAL A 155 -7.44 0.12 -3.12
N GLU A 156 -8.45 0.64 -2.42
CA GLU A 156 -9.80 0.75 -2.95
C GLU A 156 -9.91 1.81 -4.06
N VAL A 157 -9.22 2.95 -3.92
CA VAL A 157 -9.12 3.96 -4.98
C VAL A 157 -8.46 3.36 -6.22
N MET A 158 -7.38 2.59 -6.04
CA MET A 158 -6.71 1.90 -7.14
C MET A 158 -7.65 0.87 -7.80
N ARG A 159 -8.38 0.10 -7.00
CA ARG A 159 -9.37 -0.86 -7.50
C ARG A 159 -10.47 -0.19 -8.32
N GLN A 160 -10.99 0.94 -7.84
CA GLN A 160 -11.99 1.73 -8.57
C GLN A 160 -11.42 2.33 -9.85
N SER A 161 -10.15 2.78 -9.84
CA SER A 161 -9.50 3.30 -11.04
C SER A 161 -9.38 2.25 -12.14
N VAL A 162 -9.02 1.01 -11.78
CA VAL A 162 -8.95 -0.12 -12.73
C VAL A 162 -10.33 -0.55 -13.19
N LYS A 163 -11.31 -0.61 -12.29
CA LYS A 163 -12.69 -0.98 -12.63
C LYS A 163 -13.36 0.04 -13.55
N ARG A 164 -13.11 1.34 -13.40
CA ARG A 164 -13.63 2.33 -14.35
C ARG A 164 -12.92 2.30 -15.70
N MET A 165 -11.67 1.88 -15.71
CA MET A 165 -10.91 1.71 -16.95
C MET A 165 -11.51 0.61 -17.82
N ILE A 166 -11.85 -0.54 -17.24
CA ILE A 166 -12.44 -1.67 -17.98
C ILE A 166 -13.87 -1.40 -18.47
N ASP A 167 -14.61 -0.52 -17.78
CA ASP A 167 -16.01 -0.21 -18.08
C ASP A 167 -16.16 0.89 -19.16
N SER A 168 -15.05 1.53 -19.55
CA SER A 168 -15.03 2.57 -20.59
C SER A 168 -15.01 1.93 -21.97
N GLU A 169 -16.07 2.18 -22.76
CA GLU A 169 -16.28 1.64 -24.14
C GLU A 169 -15.14 1.97 -25.13
N ASP A 170 -14.30 2.96 -24.84
CA ASP A 170 -13.19 3.40 -25.70
C ASP A 170 -11.87 2.64 -25.45
N THR A 171 -11.84 1.69 -24.51
CA THR A 171 -10.59 0.97 -24.18
C THR A 171 -10.68 -0.53 -24.45
N VAL A 172 -9.76 -1.04 -25.27
CA VAL A 172 -9.71 -2.43 -25.77
C VAL A 172 -9.21 -3.43 -24.69
N TRP A 173 -9.19 -3.06 -23.41
CA TRP A 173 -8.65 -3.92 -22.33
C TRP A 173 -9.77 -4.75 -21.71
N ILE A 174 -9.64 -6.08 -21.73
CA ILE A 174 -10.70 -6.99 -21.25
C ILE A 174 -10.23 -7.85 -20.07
N GLU A 175 -8.93 -8.14 -19.96
CA GLU A 175 -8.38 -8.91 -18.85
C GLU A 175 -7.49 -8.05 -17.95
N TYR A 176 -7.82 -8.06 -16.64
CA TYR A 176 -6.99 -7.47 -15.60
C TYR A 176 -6.58 -8.54 -14.59
N TYR A 177 -5.30 -8.51 -14.21
CA TYR A 177 -4.75 -9.37 -13.16
C TYR A 177 -4.11 -8.50 -12.08
N TYR A 178 -4.50 -8.70 -10.82
CA TYR A 178 -3.78 -8.10 -9.70
C TYR A 178 -2.42 -8.76 -9.58
N SER A 179 -1.38 -7.95 -9.46
CA SER A 179 -0.02 -8.44 -9.33
C SER A 179 0.44 -8.36 -7.86
N TRP A 180 1.68 -8.78 -7.60
CA TRP A 180 2.18 -9.05 -6.25
C TRP A 180 2.23 -7.81 -5.34
N SER A 181 2.35 -6.60 -5.90
CA SER A 181 2.33 -5.36 -5.11
C SER A 181 0.97 -5.12 -4.47
N PHE A 182 -0.12 -5.54 -5.12
CA PHE A 182 -1.46 -5.46 -4.55
C PHE A 182 -1.61 -6.37 -3.33
N ALA A 183 -1.18 -7.62 -3.44
CA ALA A 183 -1.16 -8.56 -2.32
C ALA A 183 -0.27 -8.06 -1.17
N CYS A 184 0.87 -7.45 -1.52
CA CYS A 184 1.78 -6.82 -0.57
C CYS A 184 1.12 -5.65 0.19
N ALA A 185 0.36 -4.80 -0.51
CA ALA A 185 -0.39 -3.70 0.11
C ALA A 185 -1.49 -4.22 1.05
N CYS A 186 -2.24 -5.25 0.65
CA CYS A 186 -3.24 -5.88 1.50
C CYS A 186 -2.63 -6.52 2.75
N ALA A 187 -1.50 -7.22 2.61
CA ALA A 187 -0.77 -7.80 3.74
C ALA A 187 -0.24 -6.70 4.68
N ALA A 188 0.30 -5.61 4.12
CA ALA A 188 0.76 -4.46 4.89
C ALA A 188 -0.38 -3.81 5.67
N PHE A 189 -1.55 -3.64 5.05
CA PHE A 189 -2.76 -3.15 5.74
C PHE A 189 -3.09 -4.01 6.96
N VAL A 190 -3.21 -5.32 6.77
CA VAL A 190 -3.58 -6.24 7.87
C VAL A 190 -2.55 -6.18 9.00
N LEU A 191 -1.26 -6.19 8.67
CA LEU A 191 -0.18 -6.14 9.67
C LEU A 191 -0.13 -4.81 10.41
N LEU A 192 -0.28 -3.67 9.71
CA LEU A 192 -0.23 -2.34 10.33
C LEU A 192 -1.49 -2.05 11.14
N PHE A 193 -2.67 -2.42 10.64
CA PHE A 193 -3.94 -2.19 11.32
C PHE A 193 -4.11 -3.08 12.54
N LEU A 194 -3.97 -4.41 12.39
CA LEU A 194 -4.07 -5.33 13.52
C LEU A 194 -2.88 -5.18 14.47
N GLY A 195 -1.67 -4.93 13.95
CA GLY A 195 -0.49 -4.65 14.76
C GLY A 195 -0.66 -3.36 15.59
N GLY A 196 -1.19 -2.30 14.98
CA GLY A 196 -1.52 -1.04 15.67
C GLY A 196 -2.56 -1.25 16.78
N LEU A 197 -3.66 -1.95 16.49
CA LEU A 197 -4.69 -2.26 17.49
C LEU A 197 -4.16 -3.15 18.62
N ALA A 198 -3.39 -4.19 18.31
CA ALA A 198 -2.78 -5.06 19.29
C ALA A 198 -1.79 -4.29 20.18
N LEU A 199 -0.97 -3.43 19.59
CA LEU A 199 -0.03 -2.57 20.32
C LEU A 199 -0.75 -1.58 21.23
N LEU A 200 -1.89 -1.03 20.78
CA LEU A 200 -2.74 -0.17 21.61
C LEU A 200 -3.29 -0.95 22.81
N LEU A 201 -3.86 -2.13 22.60
CA LEU A 201 -4.39 -2.98 23.68
C LEU A 201 -3.29 -3.44 24.66
N PHE A 202 -2.07 -3.66 24.18
CA PHE A 202 -0.94 -4.05 25.04
C PHE A 202 -0.31 -2.88 25.79
N SER A 203 -0.39 -1.66 25.25
CA SER A 203 0.10 -0.43 25.87
C SER A 203 -0.92 0.23 26.80
N LEU A 204 -2.19 -0.12 26.68
CA LEU A 204 -3.23 0.28 27.61
C LEU A 204 -3.09 -0.49 28.95
N PRO A 205 -3.39 0.17 30.08
CA PRO A 205 -3.56 -0.50 31.35
C PRO A 205 -4.64 -1.58 31.22
N ARG A 206 -4.49 -2.68 31.95
CA ARG A 206 -5.52 -3.73 31.93
C ARG A 206 -6.82 -3.16 32.47
N MET A 207 -7.94 -3.59 31.89
CA MET A 207 -9.25 -3.25 32.41
C MET A 207 -9.33 -3.69 33.88
N PRO A 208 -9.74 -2.79 34.79
CA PRO A 208 -9.84 -3.10 36.22
C PRO A 208 -10.82 -4.25 36.40
N ARG A 209 -10.40 -5.30 37.11
CA ARG A 209 -11.25 -6.46 37.44
C ARG A 209 -11.89 -6.31 38.80
N ASN A 210 -11.27 -5.48 39.66
CA ASN A 210 -11.71 -5.26 41.01
C ASN A 210 -12.23 -3.81 41.18
N PRO A 211 -13.20 -3.58 42.07
CA PRO A 211 -13.83 -2.27 42.23
C PRO A 211 -12.90 -1.18 42.82
N TRP A 212 -11.74 -1.56 43.36
CA TRP A 212 -10.73 -0.62 43.87
C TRP A 212 -9.60 -0.33 42.86
N GLU A 213 -9.61 -0.96 41.68
CA GLU A 213 -8.63 -0.68 40.62
C GLU A 213 -9.17 0.44 39.72
N SER A 214 -8.39 1.50 39.52
CA SER A 214 -8.62 2.51 38.49
C SER A 214 -7.75 2.26 37.26
N CYS A 215 -8.29 2.58 36.08
CA CYS A 215 -7.59 2.41 34.79
C CYS A 215 -6.26 3.16 34.70
N MET A 216 -6.01 4.17 35.55
CA MET A 216 -4.74 4.90 35.64
C MET A 216 -4.34 5.03 37.11
N ASP A 217 -4.37 3.93 37.85
CA ASP A 217 -3.81 3.92 39.21
C ASP A 217 -2.32 4.24 39.17
N ALA A 218 -1.89 5.08 40.11
CA ALA A 218 -0.48 5.33 40.37
C ALA A 218 0.20 4.01 40.73
N GLU A 219 1.35 3.72 40.11
CA GLU A 219 2.18 2.59 40.55
C GLU A 219 2.52 2.80 42.04
N PRO A 220 2.28 1.80 42.92
CA PRO A 220 2.61 1.95 44.33
C PRO A 220 4.10 2.16 44.46
N GLU A 221 4.49 3.27 45.09
CA GLU A 221 5.89 3.54 45.41
C GLU A 221 6.41 2.40 46.31
N HIS A 222 7.47 1.73 45.87
CA HIS A 222 8.25 0.79 46.66
C HIS A 222 9.70 1.28 46.65
#